data_AF-A0A7J6WV30-F1
#
_entry.id   AF-A0A7J6WV30-F1
#
_cell.length_a   1.000
_cell.length_b   1.000
_cell.length_c   1.000
_cell.angle_alpha   90.00
_cell.angle_beta   90.00
_cell.angle_gamma   90.00
#
_symmetry.space_group_name_H-M   'P 1'
#
loop_
_entity.id
_entity.type
_entity.pdbx_description
1 polymer ?
#
loop_
_entity_poly.entity_id
_entity_poly.type
_entity_poly.pdbx_seq_one_letter_code
_entity_poly.pdbx_strand_id
1 'polypeptide(L)'
;MSMDESNSVLVDIDEEEIKSFERYQEELVAELKREREARETLEASINQLKLFAQETLKEKQGALKQRDEIASKIRVNESKLDVQRSIFIKQFSYIAKIHELLYSVINVVDGNVLDESDLSSNSLFVPEEFDMEENLRDSLAGLESIYESTKITMGKVRDEMEKRSREAKGLNIMVDQLMNEKQNVGVLLRSALQEKHTMESLSKMSELVRVAEDGFREKGVDNSCFREKEEVVEDVEQDKVTTLADALENIVGASQLEISKLKQSVDELRGESRLLKAQVKAQAKDLSQSERCIEEVTEKERLANTNVEVLKMEITAAKEEVMRSKMAVEQEAAVSRAVGEDLIAQLSYLRQELDQTKEVILELETKLRLKENVATAAMGVKDASEKSLRLADLRNSKQREWLEDLSRQLESVMQKDLQNQNKQRYSCWPWQWRGLNFVGYHLSNIQQQNATHTELSEPLI
;
A
#
# COMPACT_ATOMS: atom_id res chain seq x y z
N MET A 1 69.54 97.81 36.02
CA MET A 1 68.98 97.13 37.21
C MET A 1 67.47 97.21 37.07
N SER A 2 66.72 96.12 36.90
CA SER A 2 67.14 94.71 36.78
C SER A 2 66.45 94.08 35.57
N MET A 3 67.10 93.08 34.97
CA MET A 3 66.38 92.01 34.27
C MET A 3 65.85 91.02 35.32
N ASP A 4 65.22 89.95 34.83
CA ASP A 4 64.76 88.74 35.52
C ASP A 4 63.22 88.70 35.61
N GLU A 5 62.60 87.95 34.70
CA GLU A 5 62.29 86.52 34.81
C GLU A 5 60.94 86.28 35.49
N SER A 6 59.94 85.96 34.68
CA SER A 6 58.79 85.14 35.07
C SER A 6 58.45 84.29 33.87
N ASN A 7 59.36 83.34 33.63
CA ASN A 7 59.24 82.35 32.60
C ASN A 7 58.07 81.39 32.89
N SER A 8 57.47 80.86 31.83
CA SER A 8 56.63 79.66 31.80
C SER A 8 55.95 79.21 33.11
N VAL A 9 54.65 79.50 33.24
CA VAL A 9 53.73 78.54 33.88
C VAL A 9 53.51 77.39 32.88
N LEU A 10 54.55 76.61 32.65
CA LEU A 10 54.44 75.26 32.13
C LEU A 10 54.10 74.41 33.34
N VAL A 11 52.93 73.78 33.31
CA VAL A 11 52.61 72.72 34.24
C VAL A 11 53.59 71.59 33.94
N ASP A 12 54.45 71.25 34.90
CA ASP A 12 55.19 69.99 34.91
C ASP A 12 54.17 68.85 35.02
N ILE A 13 53.53 68.51 33.90
CA ILE A 13 52.88 67.22 33.74
C ILE A 13 54.04 66.25 33.56
N ASP A 14 54.23 65.35 34.52
CA ASP A 14 55.29 64.36 34.47
C ASP A 14 55.26 63.65 33.11
N GLU A 15 56.41 63.58 32.43
CA GLU A 15 56.49 62.88 31.14
C GLU A 15 56.04 61.41 31.24
N GLU A 16 56.12 60.81 32.44
CA GLU A 16 55.55 59.49 32.71
C GLU A 16 54.02 59.46 32.64
N GLU A 17 53.30 60.49 33.11
CA GLU A 17 51.84 60.56 33.01
C GLU A 17 51.42 60.65 31.55
N ILE A 18 52.07 61.51 30.75
CA ILE A 18 51.81 61.63 29.30
C ILE A 18 52.08 60.29 28.60
N LYS A 19 53.24 59.67 28.84
CA LYS A 19 53.60 58.35 28.26
C LYS A 19 52.72 57.20 28.79
N SER A 20 52.06 57.36 29.94
CA SER A 20 51.07 56.38 30.43
C SER A 20 49.72 56.56 29.72
N PHE A 21 49.32 57.81 29.49
CA PHE A 21 48.08 58.15 28.80
C PHE A 21 48.13 57.82 27.31
N GLU A 22 49.26 58.07 26.64
CA GLU A 22 49.50 57.66 25.25
C GLU A 22 49.43 56.14 25.10
N ARG A 23 50.07 55.36 25.99
CA ARG A 23 49.96 53.89 26.00
C ARG A 23 48.51 53.42 26.22
N TYR A 24 47.77 54.06 27.13
CA TYR A 24 46.35 53.74 27.36
C TYR A 24 45.49 54.07 26.14
N GLN A 25 45.76 55.16 25.42
CA GLN A 25 45.08 55.48 24.17
C GLN A 25 45.41 54.46 23.06
N GLU A 26 46.68 54.06 22.91
CA GLU A 26 47.08 53.03 21.94
C GLU A 26 46.42 51.68 22.24
N GLU A 27 46.38 51.27 23.52
CA GLU A 27 45.72 50.03 23.96
C GLU A 27 44.21 50.07 23.71
N LEU A 28 43.54 51.19 24.04
CA LEU A 28 42.11 51.38 23.79
C LEU A 28 41.79 51.39 22.29
N VAL A 29 42.63 52.00 21.44
CA VAL A 29 42.49 51.98 19.98
C VAL A 29 42.71 50.58 19.41
N ALA A 30 43.69 49.83 19.93
CA ALA A 30 43.91 48.43 19.56
C ALA A 30 42.70 47.55 19.93
N GLU A 31 42.11 47.75 21.10
CA GLU A 31 40.94 46.98 21.55
C GLU A 31 39.68 47.33 20.74
N LEU A 32 39.43 48.62 20.46
CA LEU A 32 38.36 49.04 19.55
C LEU A 32 38.52 48.49 18.13
N LYS A 33 39.76 48.26 17.67
CA LYS A 33 40.04 47.62 16.38
C LYS A 33 39.73 46.12 16.41
N ARG A 34 40.12 45.39 17.47
CA ARG A 34 39.75 43.97 17.67
C ARG A 34 38.24 43.79 17.74
N GLU A 35 37.55 44.64 18.51
CA GLU A 35 36.09 44.63 18.65
C GLU A 35 35.39 44.92 17.31
N ARG A 36 35.96 45.80 16.46
CA ARG A 36 35.44 46.00 15.09
C ARG A 36 35.62 44.75 14.23
N GLU A 37 36.81 44.16 14.22
CA GLU A 37 37.11 42.94 13.45
C GLU A 37 36.23 41.75 13.90
N ALA A 38 35.95 41.64 15.21
CA ALA A 38 35.01 40.67 15.79
C ALA A 38 33.55 40.93 15.35
N ARG A 39 33.12 42.19 15.23
CA ARG A 39 31.78 42.55 14.72
C ARG A 39 31.65 42.27 13.22
N GLU A 40 32.64 42.60 12.42
CA GLU A 40 32.64 42.36 10.96
C GLU A 40 32.60 40.84 10.66
N THR A 41 33.35 40.03 11.42
CA THR A 41 33.30 38.57 11.29
C THR A 41 31.96 37.99 11.77
N LEU A 42 31.39 38.48 12.88
CA LEU A 42 30.05 38.08 13.33
C LEU A 42 28.96 38.46 12.33
N GLU A 43 29.01 39.66 11.74
CA GLU A 43 28.06 40.12 10.73
C GLU A 43 28.15 39.29 9.43
N ALA A 44 29.36 38.90 9.02
CA ALA A 44 29.56 37.96 7.92
C ALA A 44 28.91 36.59 8.22
N SER A 45 29.10 36.04 9.43
CA SER A 45 28.48 34.78 9.86
C SER A 45 26.95 34.87 9.92
N ILE A 46 26.39 35.97 10.44
CA ILE A 46 24.94 36.22 10.47
C ILE A 46 24.37 36.26 9.04
N ASN A 47 25.06 36.91 8.10
CA ASN A 47 24.62 36.98 6.71
C ASN A 47 24.68 35.61 6.01
N GLN A 48 25.70 34.78 6.28
CA GLN A 48 25.75 33.40 5.81
C GLN A 48 24.60 32.54 6.37
N LEU A 49 24.35 32.61 7.69
CA LEU A 49 23.23 31.90 8.33
C LEU A 49 21.87 32.36 7.76
N LYS A 50 21.71 33.64 7.45
CA LYS A 50 20.50 34.20 6.83
C LYS A 50 20.28 33.67 5.41
N LEU A 51 21.33 33.54 4.61
CA LEU A 51 21.25 32.94 3.27
C LEU A 51 20.87 31.45 3.36
N PHE A 52 21.54 30.69 4.23
CA PHE A 52 21.23 29.27 4.47
C PHE A 52 19.79 29.05 4.96
N ALA A 53 19.30 29.92 5.86
CA ALA A 53 17.92 29.91 6.32
C ALA A 53 16.92 30.22 5.19
N GLN A 54 17.24 31.13 4.26
CA GLN A 54 16.40 31.41 3.10
C GLN A 54 16.39 30.27 2.08
N GLU A 55 17.53 29.61 1.85
CA GLU A 55 17.64 28.46 0.94
C GLU A 55 16.85 27.26 1.47
N THR A 56 17.09 26.86 2.72
CA THR A 56 16.34 25.77 3.37
C THR A 56 14.84 26.07 3.50
N LEU A 57 14.42 27.33 3.59
CA LEU A 57 13.00 27.71 3.50
C LEU A 57 12.42 27.52 2.10
N LYS A 58 13.15 27.86 1.03
CA LYS A 58 12.72 27.62 -0.36
C LYS A 58 12.61 26.13 -0.65
N GLU A 59 13.58 25.33 -0.22
CA GLU A 59 13.56 23.87 -0.35
C GLU A 59 12.35 23.26 0.36
N LYS A 60 12.09 23.65 1.62
CA LYS A 60 10.90 23.21 2.37
C LYS A 60 9.60 23.62 1.67
N GLN A 61 9.52 24.82 1.10
CA GLN A 61 8.36 25.25 0.30
C GLN A 61 8.19 24.42 -0.98
N GLY A 62 9.28 24.03 -1.65
CA GLY A 62 9.26 23.12 -2.78
C GLY A 62 8.73 21.73 -2.40
N ALA A 63 9.28 21.15 -1.33
CA ALA A 63 8.85 19.85 -0.79
C ALA A 63 7.38 19.86 -0.35
N LEU A 64 6.89 20.94 0.29
CA LEU A 64 5.48 21.08 0.66
C LEU A 64 4.57 21.08 -0.57
N LYS A 65 4.91 21.82 -1.64
CA LYS A 65 4.14 21.82 -2.89
C LYS A 65 4.07 20.44 -3.53
N GLN A 66 5.20 19.72 -3.60
CA GLN A 66 5.24 18.35 -4.11
C GLN A 66 4.39 17.40 -3.25
N ARG A 67 4.48 17.52 -1.92
CA ARG A 67 3.68 16.72 -0.97
C ARG A 67 2.18 16.96 -1.18
N ASP A 68 1.76 18.21 -1.36
CA ASP A 68 0.36 18.56 -1.55
C ASP A 68 -0.16 18.12 -2.94
N GLU A 69 0.69 18.15 -3.97
CA GLU A 69 0.39 17.56 -5.28
C GLU A 69 0.22 16.03 -5.19
N ILE A 70 1.15 15.33 -4.54
CA ILE A 70 1.05 13.87 -4.28
C ILE A 70 -0.22 13.55 -3.49
N ALA A 71 -0.52 14.30 -2.43
CA ALA A 71 -1.74 14.13 -1.65
C ALA A 71 -3.01 14.38 -2.49
N SER A 72 -2.97 15.28 -3.48
CA SER A 72 -4.08 15.47 -4.41
C SER A 72 -4.27 14.28 -5.35
N LYS A 73 -3.18 13.69 -5.87
CA LYS A 73 -3.21 12.48 -6.71
C LYS A 73 -3.71 11.26 -5.94
N ILE A 74 -3.31 11.11 -4.67
CA ILE A 74 -3.82 10.08 -3.76
C ILE A 74 -5.34 10.20 -3.62
N ARG A 75 -5.88 11.37 -3.23
CA ARG A 75 -7.35 11.59 -3.12
C ARG A 75 -8.12 11.29 -4.41
N VAL A 76 -7.56 11.64 -5.57
CA VAL A 76 -8.17 11.32 -6.88
C VAL A 76 -8.16 9.83 -7.15
N ASN A 77 -7.15 9.08 -6.72
CA ASN A 77 -7.09 7.63 -6.91
C ASN A 77 -7.96 6.88 -5.89
N GLU A 78 -8.00 7.32 -4.62
CA GLU A 78 -8.93 6.81 -3.59
C GLU A 78 -10.38 6.89 -4.07
N SER A 79 -10.83 8.06 -4.55
CA SER A 79 -12.19 8.24 -5.09
C SER A 79 -12.50 7.38 -6.32
N LYS A 80 -11.50 6.99 -7.13
CA LYS A 80 -11.69 6.02 -8.23
C LYS A 80 -11.82 4.59 -7.71
N LEU A 81 -11.02 4.20 -6.72
CA LEU A 81 -11.09 2.89 -6.09
C LEU A 81 -12.45 2.68 -5.42
N ASP A 82 -13.00 3.69 -4.74
CA ASP A 82 -14.33 3.60 -4.12
C ASP A 82 -15.46 3.42 -5.14
N VAL A 83 -15.35 4.07 -6.31
CA VAL A 83 -16.28 3.82 -7.44
C VAL A 83 -16.14 2.39 -7.96
N GLN A 84 -14.92 1.87 -8.10
CA GLN A 84 -14.69 0.49 -8.55
C GLN A 84 -15.19 -0.55 -7.54
N ARG A 85 -14.93 -0.37 -6.24
CA ARG A 85 -15.49 -1.19 -5.14
C ARG A 85 -17.02 -1.28 -5.23
N SER A 86 -17.70 -0.16 -5.46
CA SER A 86 -19.17 -0.14 -5.64
C SER A 86 -19.64 -0.94 -6.86
N ILE A 87 -18.83 -1.03 -7.91
CA ILE A 87 -19.12 -1.84 -9.10
C ILE A 87 -18.95 -3.33 -8.79
N PHE A 88 -17.85 -3.73 -8.14
CA PHE A 88 -17.61 -5.13 -7.74
C PHE A 88 -18.69 -5.64 -6.80
N ILE A 89 -19.07 -4.89 -5.76
CA ILE A 89 -20.17 -5.26 -4.85
C ILE A 89 -21.47 -5.53 -5.63
N LYS A 90 -21.78 -4.73 -6.65
CA LYS A 90 -22.94 -4.98 -7.53
C LYS A 90 -22.75 -6.24 -8.37
N GLN A 91 -21.59 -6.42 -9.00
CA GLN A 91 -21.28 -7.61 -9.81
C GLN A 91 -21.39 -8.90 -8.99
N PHE A 92 -20.76 -8.98 -7.83
CA PHE A 92 -20.87 -10.11 -6.91
C PHE A 92 -22.32 -10.35 -6.48
N SER A 93 -23.11 -9.31 -6.22
CA SER A 93 -24.54 -9.46 -5.91
C SER A 93 -25.37 -10.04 -7.07
N TYR A 94 -24.94 -9.85 -8.33
CA TYR A 94 -25.56 -10.48 -9.49
C TYR A 94 -25.04 -11.90 -9.71
N ILE A 95 -23.74 -12.15 -9.51
CA ILE A 95 -23.13 -13.48 -9.57
C ILE A 95 -23.84 -14.44 -8.59
N ALA A 96 -23.97 -14.04 -7.32
CA ALA A 96 -24.68 -14.82 -6.31
C ALA A 96 -26.14 -15.10 -6.71
N LYS A 97 -26.88 -14.10 -7.20
CA LYS A 97 -28.28 -14.28 -7.65
C LYS A 97 -28.41 -15.22 -8.85
N ILE A 98 -27.47 -15.20 -9.79
CA ILE A 98 -27.47 -16.11 -10.94
C ILE A 98 -27.16 -17.54 -10.47
N HIS A 99 -26.21 -17.70 -9.55
CA HIS A 99 -25.86 -19.00 -8.97
C HIS A 99 -27.06 -19.64 -8.23
N GLU A 100 -27.74 -18.87 -7.37
CA GLU A 100 -29.00 -19.24 -6.72
C GLU A 100 -30.08 -19.68 -7.72
N LEU A 101 -30.29 -18.90 -8.79
CA LEU A 101 -31.30 -19.21 -9.82
C LEU A 101 -30.95 -20.49 -10.60
N LEU A 102 -29.69 -20.70 -10.96
CA LEU A 102 -29.24 -21.92 -11.64
C LEU A 102 -29.43 -23.15 -10.74
N TYR A 103 -29.06 -23.06 -9.47
CA TYR A 103 -29.24 -24.15 -8.52
C TYR A 103 -30.73 -24.47 -8.28
N SER A 104 -31.57 -23.45 -8.21
CA SER A 104 -33.03 -23.60 -8.16
C SER A 104 -33.58 -24.36 -9.37
N VAL A 105 -33.13 -24.04 -10.59
CA VAL A 105 -33.52 -24.77 -11.81
C VAL A 105 -33.00 -26.20 -11.79
N ILE A 106 -31.75 -26.45 -11.36
CA ILE A 106 -31.20 -27.81 -11.21
C ILE A 106 -32.07 -28.65 -10.27
N ASN A 107 -32.45 -28.13 -9.10
CA ASN A 107 -33.27 -28.85 -8.13
C ASN A 107 -34.67 -29.19 -8.68
N VAL A 108 -35.30 -28.27 -9.43
CA VAL A 108 -36.60 -28.50 -10.06
C VAL A 108 -36.54 -29.60 -11.14
N VAL A 109 -35.41 -29.72 -11.84
CA VAL A 109 -35.23 -30.66 -12.96
C VAL A 109 -34.78 -32.05 -12.50
N ASP A 110 -33.85 -32.13 -11.56
CA ASP A 110 -33.28 -33.40 -11.08
C ASP A 110 -34.26 -34.16 -10.16
N GLY A 111 -35.13 -33.43 -9.45
CA GLY A 111 -36.14 -33.99 -8.54
C GLY A 111 -35.58 -34.63 -7.26
N ASN A 112 -34.27 -34.95 -7.25
CA ASN A 112 -33.50 -35.23 -6.06
C ASN A 112 -33.24 -33.92 -5.31
N VAL A 113 -33.57 -33.89 -4.02
CA VAL A 113 -32.99 -32.90 -3.11
C VAL A 113 -31.50 -33.25 -3.02
N LEU A 114 -30.66 -32.51 -3.74
CA LEU A 114 -29.22 -32.53 -3.50
C LEU A 114 -29.00 -32.09 -2.06
N ASP A 115 -28.34 -32.94 -1.26
CA ASP A 115 -28.18 -32.74 0.18
C ASP A 115 -27.64 -31.34 0.51
N GLU A 116 -28.11 -30.78 1.62
CA GLU A 116 -27.82 -29.40 2.05
C GLU A 116 -26.31 -29.12 2.26
N SER A 117 -25.45 -30.14 2.18
CA SER A 117 -23.99 -30.02 2.30
C SER A 117 -23.33 -29.18 1.21
N ASP A 118 -23.84 -29.20 -0.03
CA ASP A 118 -23.27 -28.41 -1.13
C ASP A 118 -23.73 -26.93 -1.12
N LEU A 119 -24.79 -26.61 -0.34
CA LEU A 119 -25.31 -25.25 -0.17
C LEU A 119 -24.34 -24.32 0.58
N SER A 120 -23.31 -24.87 1.24
CA SER A 120 -22.37 -24.11 2.07
C SER A 120 -21.35 -23.27 1.27
N SER A 121 -21.38 -23.32 -0.07
CA SER A 121 -20.53 -22.49 -0.94
C SER A 121 -21.03 -21.04 -1.09
N ASN A 122 -22.18 -20.69 -0.50
CA ASN A 122 -22.85 -19.38 -0.62
C ASN A 122 -22.09 -18.18 0.03
N SER A 123 -20.84 -18.37 0.45
CA SER A 123 -19.93 -17.30 0.90
C SER A 123 -18.68 -17.13 0.01
N LEU A 124 -18.59 -17.82 -1.14
CA LEU A 124 -17.39 -17.78 -1.99
C LEU A 124 -17.16 -16.43 -2.72
N PHE A 125 -18.21 -15.59 -2.82
CA PHE A 125 -18.20 -14.36 -3.62
C PHE A 125 -18.46 -13.11 -2.78
N VAL A 126 -17.75 -13.01 -1.65
CA VAL A 126 -17.73 -11.80 -0.82
C VAL A 126 -16.55 -10.94 -1.27
N PRO A 127 -16.75 -9.70 -1.77
CA PRO A 127 -15.64 -8.83 -2.13
C PRO A 127 -14.77 -8.49 -0.91
N GLU A 128 -13.46 -8.74 -1.02
CA GLU A 128 -12.49 -8.29 -0.01
C GLU A 128 -12.25 -6.77 -0.15
N GLU A 129 -12.47 -5.99 0.91
CA GLU A 129 -12.57 -4.52 0.79
C GLU A 129 -11.26 -3.83 0.33
N PHE A 130 -10.11 -4.50 0.37
CA PHE A 130 -8.79 -3.89 0.20
C PHE A 130 -7.99 -4.29 -1.05
N ASP A 131 -8.21 -5.46 -1.65
CA ASP A 131 -7.46 -5.90 -2.83
C ASP A 131 -8.32 -5.96 -4.11
N MET A 132 -8.02 -5.07 -5.06
CA MET A 132 -8.73 -4.99 -6.35
C MET A 132 -8.36 -6.11 -7.33
N GLU A 133 -7.17 -6.69 -7.23
CA GLU A 133 -6.69 -7.80 -8.05
C GLU A 133 -7.32 -9.13 -7.57
N GLU A 134 -7.48 -9.28 -6.25
CA GLU A 134 -8.23 -10.39 -5.64
C GLU A 134 -9.71 -10.32 -6.02
N ASN A 135 -10.36 -9.16 -5.87
CA ASN A 135 -11.74 -8.95 -6.34
C ASN A 135 -11.93 -9.26 -7.84
N LEU A 136 -10.94 -8.94 -8.68
CA LEU A 136 -10.97 -9.29 -10.12
C LEU A 136 -10.89 -10.81 -10.34
N ARG A 137 -10.00 -11.49 -9.59
CA ARG A 137 -9.82 -12.94 -9.62
C ARG A 137 -11.07 -13.69 -9.15
N ASP A 138 -11.68 -13.24 -8.06
CA ASP A 138 -12.87 -13.86 -7.49
C ASP A 138 -14.11 -13.58 -8.36
N SER A 139 -14.20 -12.39 -8.97
CA SER A 139 -15.25 -12.09 -9.94
C SER A 139 -15.10 -12.94 -11.21
N LEU A 140 -13.87 -13.29 -11.62
CA LEU A 140 -13.62 -14.20 -12.74
C LEU A 140 -14.03 -15.63 -12.37
N ALA A 141 -13.56 -16.14 -11.22
CA ALA A 141 -13.91 -17.47 -10.72
C ALA A 141 -15.44 -17.64 -10.54
N GLY A 142 -16.14 -16.59 -10.10
CA GLY A 142 -17.61 -16.58 -10.02
C GLY A 142 -18.31 -16.63 -11.36
N LEU A 143 -17.76 -15.97 -12.39
CA LEU A 143 -18.29 -16.03 -13.74
C LEU A 143 -18.02 -17.39 -14.41
N GLU A 144 -16.84 -17.99 -14.17
CA GLU A 144 -16.49 -19.34 -14.62
C GLU A 144 -17.40 -20.40 -13.97
N SER A 145 -17.65 -20.28 -12.65
CA SER A 145 -18.59 -21.14 -11.92
C SER A 145 -20.02 -21.04 -12.46
N ILE A 146 -20.50 -19.82 -12.75
CA ILE A 146 -21.79 -19.60 -13.43
C ILE A 146 -21.83 -20.26 -14.81
N TYR A 147 -20.76 -20.16 -15.59
CA TYR A 147 -20.70 -20.76 -16.93
C TYR A 147 -20.83 -22.28 -16.89
N GLU A 148 -20.03 -22.95 -16.06
CA GLU A 148 -20.11 -24.42 -15.90
C GLU A 148 -21.43 -24.86 -15.26
N SER A 149 -21.95 -24.12 -14.28
CA SER A 149 -23.27 -24.37 -13.69
C SER A 149 -24.41 -24.23 -14.73
N THR A 150 -24.34 -23.22 -15.61
CA THR A 150 -25.30 -23.02 -16.71
C THR A 150 -25.25 -24.18 -17.70
N LYS A 151 -24.05 -24.63 -18.07
CA LYS A 151 -23.79 -25.76 -18.97
C LYS A 151 -24.32 -27.08 -18.40
N ILE A 152 -24.11 -27.34 -17.10
CA ILE A 152 -24.70 -28.49 -16.39
C ILE A 152 -26.23 -28.40 -16.38
N THR A 153 -26.77 -27.23 -16.03
CA THR A 153 -28.23 -26.97 -16.00
C THR A 153 -28.86 -27.24 -17.37
N MET A 154 -28.24 -26.75 -18.45
CA MET A 154 -28.70 -26.95 -19.82
C MET A 154 -28.64 -28.43 -20.25
N GLY A 155 -27.67 -29.19 -19.75
CA GLY A 155 -27.63 -30.65 -19.89
C GLY A 155 -28.84 -31.31 -19.23
N LYS A 156 -29.01 -31.12 -17.92
CA LYS A 156 -30.12 -31.72 -17.15
C LYS A 156 -31.50 -31.38 -17.73
N VAL A 157 -31.72 -30.11 -18.11
CA VAL A 157 -32.99 -29.66 -18.73
C VAL A 157 -33.26 -30.39 -20.05
N ARG A 158 -32.23 -30.62 -20.87
CA ARG A 158 -32.34 -31.36 -22.13
C ARG A 158 -32.68 -32.83 -21.87
N ASP A 159 -31.99 -33.47 -20.94
CA ASP A 159 -32.16 -34.90 -20.64
C ASP A 159 -33.58 -35.20 -20.13
N GLU A 160 -34.11 -34.36 -19.23
CA GLU A 160 -35.50 -34.45 -18.76
C GLU A 160 -36.49 -34.12 -19.90
N MET A 161 -36.23 -33.12 -20.75
CA MET A 161 -37.07 -32.83 -21.93
C MET A 161 -37.13 -34.02 -22.91
N GLU A 162 -36.00 -34.69 -23.15
CA GLU A 162 -35.93 -35.88 -24.01
C GLU A 162 -36.63 -37.10 -23.37
N LYS A 163 -36.55 -37.25 -22.05
CA LYS A 163 -37.34 -38.24 -21.29
C LYS A 163 -38.84 -37.97 -21.42
N ARG A 164 -39.30 -36.73 -21.18
CA ARG A 164 -40.71 -36.32 -21.38
C ARG A 164 -41.17 -36.50 -22.82
N SER A 165 -40.32 -36.25 -23.81
CA SER A 165 -40.64 -36.51 -25.22
C SER A 165 -40.86 -38.01 -25.50
N ARG A 166 -40.06 -38.89 -24.89
CA ARG A 166 -40.24 -40.35 -24.97
C ARG A 166 -41.51 -40.82 -24.26
N GLU A 167 -41.78 -40.33 -23.05
CA GLU A 167 -43.02 -40.59 -22.31
C GLU A 167 -44.26 -40.16 -23.12
N ALA A 168 -44.26 -38.93 -23.67
CA ALA A 168 -45.36 -38.41 -24.48
C ALA A 168 -45.60 -39.23 -25.77
N LYS A 169 -44.54 -39.68 -26.46
CA LYS A 169 -44.65 -40.59 -27.61
C LYS A 169 -45.25 -41.94 -27.22
N GLY A 170 -44.83 -42.51 -26.09
CA GLY A 170 -45.40 -43.75 -25.55
C GLY A 170 -46.88 -43.62 -25.21
N LEU A 171 -47.28 -42.52 -24.56
CA LEU A 171 -48.68 -42.22 -24.28
C LEU A 171 -49.49 -42.01 -25.56
N ASN A 172 -48.94 -41.35 -26.59
CA ASN A 172 -49.63 -41.18 -27.87
C ASN A 172 -49.92 -42.54 -28.53
N ILE A 173 -48.94 -43.45 -28.57
CA ILE A 173 -49.12 -44.81 -29.10
C ILE A 173 -50.23 -45.56 -28.34
N MET A 174 -50.29 -45.42 -27.01
CA MET A 174 -51.34 -46.02 -26.18
C MET A 174 -52.73 -45.40 -26.47
N VAL A 175 -52.80 -44.08 -26.67
CA VAL A 175 -54.05 -43.40 -27.06
C VAL A 175 -54.50 -43.84 -28.45
N ASP A 176 -53.59 -43.98 -29.42
CA ASP A 176 -53.89 -44.49 -30.76
C ASP A 176 -54.41 -45.93 -30.71
N GLN A 177 -53.81 -46.79 -29.87
CA GLN A 177 -54.29 -48.15 -29.62
C GLN A 177 -55.72 -48.16 -29.05
N LEU A 178 -55.97 -47.40 -27.98
CA LEU A 178 -57.30 -47.31 -27.35
C LEU A 178 -58.36 -46.70 -28.28
N MET A 179 -57.98 -45.76 -29.16
CA MET A 179 -58.86 -45.22 -30.19
C MET A 179 -59.22 -46.26 -31.26
N ASN A 180 -58.26 -47.09 -31.67
CA ASN A 180 -58.52 -48.21 -32.58
C ASN A 180 -59.40 -49.29 -31.93
N GLU A 181 -59.15 -49.66 -30.67
CA GLU A 181 -60.01 -50.58 -29.91
C GLU A 181 -61.44 -50.04 -29.78
N LYS A 182 -61.60 -48.77 -29.39
CA LYS A 182 -62.90 -48.10 -29.35
C LYS A 182 -63.61 -48.12 -30.70
N GLN A 183 -62.89 -47.90 -31.81
CA GLN A 183 -63.48 -47.96 -33.15
C GLN A 183 -63.89 -49.39 -33.52
N ASN A 184 -63.09 -50.40 -33.19
CA ASN A 184 -63.40 -51.82 -33.40
C ASN A 184 -64.63 -52.25 -32.59
N VAL A 185 -64.71 -51.89 -31.31
CA VAL A 185 -65.88 -52.09 -30.46
C VAL A 185 -67.10 -51.35 -31.03
N GLY A 186 -66.92 -50.13 -31.55
CA GLY A 186 -67.97 -49.37 -32.24
C GLY A 186 -68.47 -50.05 -33.53
N VAL A 187 -67.59 -50.70 -34.30
CA VAL A 187 -67.99 -51.54 -35.46
C VAL A 187 -68.74 -52.78 -34.98
N LEU A 188 -68.21 -53.52 -34.01
CA LEU A 188 -68.85 -54.71 -33.44
C LEU A 188 -70.25 -54.41 -32.89
N LEU A 189 -70.43 -53.32 -32.16
CA LEU A 189 -71.74 -52.88 -31.65
C LEU A 189 -72.70 -52.51 -32.79
N ARG A 190 -72.23 -51.83 -33.84
CA ARG A 190 -73.07 -51.56 -35.03
C ARG A 190 -73.46 -52.86 -35.74
N SER A 191 -72.52 -53.80 -35.91
CA SER A 191 -72.80 -55.12 -36.50
C SER A 191 -73.79 -55.92 -35.67
N ALA A 192 -73.64 -55.98 -34.34
CA ALA A 192 -74.57 -56.69 -33.46
C ALA A 192 -75.97 -56.04 -33.39
N LEU A 193 -76.05 -54.70 -33.43
CA LEU A 193 -77.32 -53.98 -33.55
C LEU A 193 -77.99 -54.24 -34.91
N GLN A 194 -77.21 -54.28 -35.98
CA GLN A 194 -77.71 -54.55 -37.33
C GLN A 194 -78.14 -56.02 -37.48
N GLU A 195 -77.39 -56.97 -36.91
CA GLU A 195 -77.76 -58.38 -36.81
C GLU A 195 -79.07 -58.53 -36.02
N LYS A 196 -79.19 -57.89 -34.85
CA LYS A 196 -80.44 -57.85 -34.09
C LYS A 196 -81.60 -57.28 -34.91
N HIS A 197 -81.42 -56.18 -35.64
CA HIS A 197 -82.45 -55.65 -36.53
C HIS A 197 -82.79 -56.60 -37.69
N THR A 198 -81.81 -57.30 -38.26
CA THR A 198 -82.09 -58.34 -39.26
C THR A 198 -82.79 -59.55 -38.65
N MET A 199 -82.54 -59.91 -37.40
CA MET A 199 -83.19 -61.02 -36.69
C MET A 199 -84.63 -60.66 -36.27
N GLU A 200 -84.88 -59.42 -35.83
CA GLU A 200 -86.23 -58.89 -35.63
C GLU A 200 -87.00 -58.79 -36.96
N SER A 201 -86.32 -58.41 -38.04
CA SER A 201 -86.89 -58.39 -39.40
C SER A 201 -87.13 -59.80 -39.94
N LEU A 202 -86.24 -60.77 -39.67
CA LEU A 202 -86.39 -62.19 -40.00
C LEU A 202 -87.47 -62.88 -39.17
N SER A 203 -87.71 -62.43 -37.94
CA SER A 203 -88.85 -62.87 -37.12
C SER A 203 -90.17 -62.39 -37.73
N LYS A 204 -90.28 -61.09 -38.07
CA LYS A 204 -91.43 -60.55 -38.82
C LYS A 204 -91.58 -61.17 -40.20
N MET A 205 -90.47 -61.45 -40.88
CA MET A 205 -90.48 -62.12 -42.18
C MET A 205 -90.82 -63.60 -42.03
N SER A 206 -90.49 -64.27 -40.92
CA SER A 206 -90.92 -65.63 -40.60
C SER A 206 -92.44 -65.67 -40.39
N GLU A 207 -93.03 -64.69 -39.70
CA GLU A 207 -94.49 -64.55 -39.61
C GLU A 207 -95.13 -64.30 -41.00
N LEU A 208 -94.55 -63.41 -41.81
CA LEU A 208 -95.01 -63.17 -43.19
C LEU A 208 -94.80 -64.36 -44.13
N VAL A 209 -93.73 -65.12 -43.96
CA VAL A 209 -93.43 -66.34 -44.73
C VAL A 209 -94.40 -67.45 -44.32
N ARG A 210 -94.78 -67.57 -43.04
CA ARG A 210 -95.85 -68.48 -42.62
C ARG A 210 -97.21 -68.12 -43.23
N VAL A 211 -97.46 -66.82 -43.48
CA VAL A 211 -98.65 -66.33 -44.22
C VAL A 211 -98.52 -66.52 -45.73
N ALA A 212 -97.30 -66.53 -46.29
CA ALA A 212 -97.03 -66.70 -47.70
C ALA A 212 -96.93 -68.19 -48.14
N GLU A 213 -96.43 -69.09 -47.27
CA GLU A 213 -96.28 -70.53 -47.54
C GLU A 213 -97.63 -71.24 -47.69
N ASP A 214 -98.69 -70.72 -47.06
CA ASP A 214 -100.07 -71.15 -47.33
C ASP A 214 -100.60 -70.65 -48.70
N GLY A 215 -100.02 -69.56 -49.25
CA GLY A 215 -100.38 -69.01 -50.56
C GLY A 215 -99.56 -69.53 -51.74
N PHE A 216 -98.30 -69.93 -51.54
CA PHE A 216 -97.36 -70.28 -52.63
C PHE A 216 -97.40 -71.75 -53.10
N ARG A 217 -98.44 -72.51 -52.74
CA ARG A 217 -98.67 -73.87 -53.27
C ARG A 217 -99.35 -73.90 -54.65
N GLU A 218 -99.60 -72.74 -55.28
CA GLU A 218 -100.49 -72.63 -56.46
C GLU A 218 -99.83 -72.30 -57.83
N LYS A 219 -98.57 -71.83 -57.90
CA LYS A 219 -97.85 -71.65 -59.19
C LYS A 219 -96.32 -71.76 -59.02
N GLY A 220 -95.68 -72.52 -59.91
CA GLY A 220 -94.21 -72.57 -60.07
C GLY A 220 -93.77 -72.10 -61.46
N VAL A 221 -92.55 -72.49 -61.87
CA VAL A 221 -91.81 -72.17 -63.13
C VAL A 221 -90.96 -70.88 -63.05
N ASP A 222 -89.82 -70.71 -63.72
CA ASP A 222 -88.57 -71.50 -63.94
C ASP A 222 -87.54 -70.55 -64.64
N ASN A 223 -86.26 -70.90 -64.78
CA ASN A 223 -85.16 -69.95 -65.03
C ASN A 223 -84.13 -70.38 -66.12
N SER A 224 -83.63 -69.48 -66.98
CA SER A 224 -82.41 -69.52 -67.87
C SER A 224 -82.56 -68.53 -69.07
N CYS A 225 -81.57 -68.13 -69.91
CA CYS A 225 -80.28 -68.71 -70.33
C CYS A 225 -79.24 -67.63 -70.84
N PHE A 226 -78.16 -68.06 -71.52
CA PHE A 226 -76.86 -67.37 -71.70
C PHE A 226 -76.48 -66.90 -73.15
N ARG A 227 -75.74 -65.75 -73.22
CA ARG A 227 -74.38 -65.49 -73.83
C ARG A 227 -73.99 -65.78 -75.32
N GLU A 228 -73.36 -64.75 -75.94
CA GLU A 228 -72.31 -64.67 -77.01
C GLU A 228 -72.52 -65.05 -78.50
N LYS A 229 -71.94 -64.24 -79.41
CA LYS A 229 -70.75 -64.58 -80.26
C LYS A 229 -70.19 -63.41 -81.13
N GLU A 230 -68.94 -63.57 -81.60
CA GLU A 230 -68.19 -62.75 -82.59
C GLU A 230 -67.97 -63.54 -83.91
N GLU A 231 -67.81 -62.88 -85.08
CA GLU A 231 -67.24 -63.38 -86.37
C GLU A 231 -67.21 -62.21 -87.42
N VAL A 232 -66.56 -62.30 -88.61
CA VAL A 232 -65.21 -61.70 -88.90
C VAL A 232 -65.05 -61.27 -90.42
N VAL A 233 -63.83 -60.86 -90.88
CA VAL A 233 -63.30 -60.66 -92.29
C VAL A 233 -63.18 -59.21 -92.89
N GLU A 234 -62.15 -59.04 -93.75
CA GLU A 234 -61.54 -57.87 -94.43
C GLU A 234 -62.21 -57.36 -95.75
N ASP A 235 -61.80 -56.18 -96.25
CA ASP A 235 -61.75 -55.80 -97.68
C ASP A 235 -60.57 -54.81 -97.99
N VAL A 236 -60.43 -54.36 -99.25
CA VAL A 236 -59.13 -54.18 -99.94
C VAL A 236 -58.48 -52.77 -99.98
N GLU A 237 -57.17 -52.79 -99.71
CA GLU A 237 -56.05 -51.88 -100.09
C GLU A 237 -56.10 -50.36 -99.91
N GLN A 238 -57.22 -49.65 -100.14
CA GLN A 238 -57.25 -48.19 -99.94
C GLN A 238 -56.94 -47.82 -98.48
N ASP A 239 -57.45 -48.65 -97.57
CA ASP A 239 -57.34 -48.48 -96.12
C ASP A 239 -55.91 -48.70 -95.60
N LYS A 240 -55.08 -49.45 -96.34
CA LYS A 240 -53.67 -49.71 -95.95
C LYS A 240 -52.78 -48.49 -96.20
N VAL A 241 -53.09 -47.69 -97.23
CA VAL A 241 -52.33 -46.46 -97.55
C VAL A 241 -52.72 -45.33 -96.61
N THR A 242 -54.01 -45.18 -96.28
CA THR A 242 -54.46 -44.25 -95.23
C THR A 242 -53.91 -44.66 -93.86
N THR A 243 -54.03 -45.93 -93.45
CA THR A 243 -53.47 -46.40 -92.17
C THR A 243 -51.95 -46.22 -92.09
N LEU A 244 -51.21 -46.40 -93.20
CA LEU A 244 -49.77 -46.10 -93.24
C LEU A 244 -49.48 -44.60 -93.16
N ALA A 245 -50.28 -43.75 -93.81
CA ALA A 245 -50.15 -42.30 -93.72
C ALA A 245 -50.44 -41.81 -92.29
N ASP A 246 -51.52 -42.29 -91.67
CA ASP A 246 -51.90 -42.00 -90.29
C ASP A 246 -50.83 -42.50 -89.32
N ALA A 247 -50.26 -43.69 -89.54
CA ALA A 247 -49.14 -44.19 -88.72
C ALA A 247 -47.89 -43.32 -88.88
N LEU A 248 -47.58 -42.86 -90.10
CA LEU A 248 -46.44 -41.98 -90.37
C LEU A 248 -46.66 -40.59 -89.74
N GLU A 249 -47.87 -40.04 -89.84
CA GLU A 249 -48.25 -38.76 -89.21
C GLU A 249 -48.20 -38.86 -87.69
N ASN A 250 -48.66 -39.95 -87.08
CA ASN A 250 -48.51 -40.20 -85.65
C ASN A 250 -47.05 -40.32 -85.22
N ILE A 251 -46.20 -41.02 -85.98
CA ILE A 251 -44.75 -41.12 -85.71
C ILE A 251 -44.06 -39.75 -85.85
N VAL A 252 -44.40 -38.97 -86.89
CA VAL A 252 -43.86 -37.63 -87.12
C VAL A 252 -44.33 -36.67 -86.03
N GLY A 253 -45.61 -36.71 -85.63
CA GLY A 253 -46.16 -35.91 -84.55
C GLY A 253 -45.55 -36.24 -83.18
N ALA A 254 -45.39 -37.53 -82.87
CA ALA A 254 -44.67 -37.98 -81.68
C ALA A 254 -43.20 -37.50 -81.68
N SER A 255 -42.51 -37.62 -82.82
CA SER A 255 -41.13 -37.14 -82.99
C SER A 255 -41.03 -35.61 -82.85
N GLN A 256 -41.98 -34.85 -83.38
CA GLN A 256 -42.05 -33.39 -83.24
C GLN A 256 -42.31 -32.96 -81.80
N LEU A 257 -43.18 -33.67 -81.08
CA LEU A 257 -43.41 -33.47 -79.65
C LEU A 257 -42.15 -33.75 -78.83
N GLU A 258 -41.44 -34.84 -79.13
CA GLU A 258 -40.18 -35.21 -78.48
C GLU A 258 -39.06 -34.20 -78.76
N ILE A 259 -38.89 -33.78 -80.02
CA ILE A 259 -37.97 -32.69 -80.41
C ILE A 259 -38.28 -31.40 -79.64
N SER A 260 -39.56 -31.09 -79.42
CA SER A 260 -39.98 -29.90 -78.68
C SER A 260 -39.67 -30.01 -77.18
N LYS A 261 -39.94 -31.17 -76.56
CA LYS A 261 -39.57 -31.46 -75.16
C LYS A 261 -38.05 -31.41 -74.95
N LEU A 262 -37.27 -32.02 -75.84
CA LEU A 262 -35.80 -32.01 -75.78
C LEU A 262 -35.25 -30.59 -75.94
N LYS A 263 -35.82 -29.75 -76.83
CA LYS A 263 -35.46 -28.34 -76.93
C LYS A 263 -35.72 -27.57 -75.64
N GLN A 264 -36.90 -27.74 -75.04
CA GLN A 264 -37.23 -27.10 -73.76
C GLN A 264 -36.22 -27.51 -72.67
N SER A 265 -35.96 -28.81 -72.51
CA SER A 265 -34.99 -29.31 -71.52
C SER A 265 -33.57 -28.77 -71.77
N VAL A 266 -33.14 -28.66 -73.03
CA VAL A 266 -31.85 -28.04 -73.38
C VAL A 266 -31.80 -26.55 -73.01
N ASP A 267 -32.89 -25.81 -73.17
CA ASP A 267 -32.96 -24.39 -72.79
C ASP A 267 -33.06 -24.18 -71.26
N GLU A 268 -33.74 -25.09 -70.54
CA GLU A 268 -33.72 -25.15 -69.07
C GLU A 268 -32.29 -25.41 -68.55
N LEU A 269 -31.60 -26.44 -69.05
CA LEU A 269 -30.20 -26.75 -68.71
C LEU A 269 -29.24 -25.61 -69.07
N ARG A 270 -29.49 -24.86 -70.16
CA ARG A 270 -28.74 -23.64 -70.49
C ARG A 270 -29.02 -22.51 -69.47
N GLY A 271 -30.24 -22.40 -68.97
CA GLY A 271 -30.62 -21.48 -67.90
C GLY A 271 -29.87 -21.78 -66.60
N GLU A 272 -29.93 -23.03 -66.15
CA GLU A 272 -29.21 -23.53 -64.97
C GLU A 272 -27.70 -23.35 -65.10
N SER A 273 -27.12 -23.69 -66.26
CA SER A 273 -25.69 -23.48 -66.53
C SER A 273 -25.28 -22.01 -66.47
N ARG A 274 -26.13 -21.08 -66.93
CA ARG A 274 -25.90 -19.62 -66.78
C ARG A 274 -25.96 -19.18 -65.32
N LEU A 275 -26.92 -19.71 -64.54
CA LEU A 275 -27.07 -19.41 -63.12
C LEU A 275 -25.85 -19.90 -62.32
N LEU A 276 -25.45 -21.16 -62.49
CA LEU A 276 -24.25 -21.74 -61.88
C LEU A 276 -23.00 -20.95 -62.25
N LYS A 277 -22.85 -20.57 -63.54
CA LYS A 277 -21.73 -19.74 -64.00
C LYS A 277 -21.74 -18.33 -63.40
N ALA A 278 -22.90 -17.76 -63.07
CA ALA A 278 -23.00 -16.50 -62.35
C ALA A 278 -22.63 -16.67 -60.86
N GLN A 279 -23.10 -17.74 -60.21
CA GLN A 279 -22.78 -18.05 -58.82
C GLN A 279 -21.28 -18.30 -58.61
N VAL A 280 -20.65 -19.12 -59.46
CA VAL A 280 -19.19 -19.36 -59.42
C VAL A 280 -18.40 -18.06 -59.62
N LYS A 281 -18.86 -17.14 -60.49
CA LYS A 281 -18.24 -15.82 -60.66
C LYS A 281 -18.42 -14.90 -59.46
N ALA A 282 -19.52 -15.01 -58.72
CA ALA A 282 -19.72 -14.28 -57.47
C ALA A 282 -18.77 -14.83 -56.39
N GLN A 283 -18.81 -16.14 -56.15
CA GLN A 283 -17.93 -16.82 -55.19
C GLN A 283 -16.45 -16.56 -55.46
N ALA A 284 -16.01 -16.55 -56.73
CA ALA A 284 -14.61 -16.22 -57.07
C ALA A 284 -14.22 -14.78 -56.70
N LYS A 285 -15.15 -13.81 -56.77
CA LYS A 285 -14.91 -12.45 -56.30
C LYS A 285 -14.83 -12.38 -54.78
N ASP A 286 -15.79 -13.03 -54.11
CA ASP A 286 -15.85 -13.05 -52.65
C ASP A 286 -14.60 -13.70 -52.04
N LEU A 287 -14.13 -14.81 -52.64
CA LEU A 287 -12.84 -15.43 -52.31
C LEU A 287 -11.67 -14.46 -52.51
N SER A 288 -11.57 -13.79 -53.67
CA SER A 288 -10.49 -12.82 -53.93
C SER A 288 -10.51 -11.58 -53.02
N GLN A 289 -11.66 -11.26 -52.41
CA GLN A 289 -11.76 -10.24 -51.38
C GLN A 289 -11.35 -10.79 -50.02
N SER A 290 -11.78 -12.01 -49.68
CA SER A 290 -11.38 -12.71 -48.46
C SER A 290 -9.86 -12.92 -48.39
N GLU A 291 -9.22 -13.33 -49.49
CA GLU A 291 -7.77 -13.48 -49.63
C GLU A 291 -7.04 -12.18 -49.29
N ARG A 292 -7.45 -11.04 -49.90
CA ARG A 292 -6.85 -9.72 -49.60
C ARG A 292 -7.03 -9.30 -48.14
N CYS A 293 -8.20 -9.57 -47.55
CA CYS A 293 -8.44 -9.30 -46.13
C CYS A 293 -7.51 -10.12 -45.22
N ILE A 294 -7.24 -11.38 -45.58
CA ILE A 294 -6.29 -12.24 -44.86
C ILE A 294 -4.85 -11.71 -45.01
N GLU A 295 -4.42 -11.31 -46.21
CA GLU A 295 -3.11 -10.69 -46.44
C GLU A 295 -2.94 -9.42 -45.58
N GLU A 296 -3.92 -8.53 -45.56
CA GLU A 296 -3.88 -7.33 -44.72
C GLU A 296 -3.79 -7.63 -43.22
N VAL A 297 -4.47 -8.68 -42.74
CA VAL A 297 -4.44 -9.08 -41.32
C VAL A 297 -3.10 -9.71 -40.96
N THR A 298 -2.54 -10.57 -41.82
CA THR A 298 -1.24 -11.22 -41.59
C THR A 298 -0.09 -10.22 -41.58
N GLU A 299 -0.11 -9.17 -42.41
CA GLU A 299 0.89 -8.09 -42.34
C GLU A 299 0.72 -7.22 -41.09
N LYS A 300 -0.52 -6.93 -40.66
CA LYS A 300 -0.78 -6.23 -39.39
C LYS A 300 -0.30 -7.06 -38.18
N GLU A 301 -0.48 -8.37 -38.20
CA GLU A 301 0.04 -9.31 -37.20
C GLU A 301 1.57 -9.30 -37.20
N ARG A 302 2.22 -9.37 -38.37
CA ARG A 302 3.68 -9.32 -38.51
C ARG A 302 4.25 -8.02 -37.92
N LEU A 303 3.64 -6.88 -38.22
CA LEU A 303 4.03 -5.57 -37.68
C LEU A 303 3.79 -5.47 -36.16
N ALA A 304 2.66 -5.97 -35.66
CA ALA A 304 2.38 -6.03 -34.23
C ALA A 304 3.41 -6.89 -33.48
N ASN A 305 3.77 -8.06 -34.03
CA ASN A 305 4.81 -8.92 -33.47
C ASN A 305 6.17 -8.22 -33.43
N THR A 306 6.59 -7.52 -34.50
CA THR A 306 7.84 -6.75 -34.46
C THR A 306 7.82 -5.61 -33.42
N ASN A 307 6.68 -4.93 -33.26
CA ASN A 307 6.52 -3.89 -32.24
C ASN A 307 6.59 -4.47 -30.81
N VAL A 308 6.00 -5.64 -30.58
CA VAL A 308 6.07 -6.36 -29.30
C VAL A 308 7.50 -6.76 -28.96
N GLU A 309 8.31 -7.22 -29.92
CA GLU A 309 9.72 -7.53 -29.66
C GLU A 309 10.56 -6.28 -29.34
N VAL A 310 10.34 -5.16 -30.04
CA VAL A 310 11.00 -3.87 -29.71
C VAL A 310 10.62 -3.42 -28.29
N LEU A 311 9.34 -3.44 -27.94
CA LEU A 311 8.87 -3.08 -26.60
C LEU A 311 9.43 -4.01 -25.52
N LYS A 312 9.57 -5.32 -25.78
CA LYS A 312 10.24 -6.25 -24.86
C LYS A 312 11.69 -5.84 -24.62
N MET A 313 12.44 -5.50 -25.67
CA MET A 313 13.83 -5.04 -25.57
C MET A 313 13.94 -3.74 -24.74
N GLU A 314 13.07 -2.76 -25.00
CA GLU A 314 13.00 -1.51 -24.24
C GLU A 314 12.67 -1.76 -22.75
N ILE A 315 11.71 -2.64 -22.47
CA ILE A 315 11.37 -3.05 -21.09
C ILE A 315 12.55 -3.73 -20.40
N THR A 316 13.33 -4.57 -21.09
CA THR A 316 14.53 -5.17 -20.50
C THR A 316 15.62 -4.14 -20.21
N ALA A 317 15.89 -3.21 -21.13
CA ALA A 317 16.87 -2.15 -20.92
C ALA A 317 16.46 -1.21 -19.76
N ALA A 318 15.18 -0.85 -19.68
CA ALA A 318 14.64 -0.04 -18.58
C ALA A 318 14.74 -0.77 -17.22
N LYS A 319 14.47 -2.08 -17.18
CA LYS A 319 14.64 -2.90 -15.97
C LYS A 319 16.10 -2.95 -15.51
N GLU A 320 17.05 -3.11 -16.42
CA GLU A 320 18.47 -3.04 -16.08
C GLU A 320 18.86 -1.68 -15.51
N GLU A 321 18.36 -0.59 -16.08
CA GLU A 321 18.69 0.76 -15.60
C GLU A 321 18.10 1.05 -14.21
N VAL A 322 16.88 0.56 -13.94
CA VAL A 322 16.29 0.58 -12.59
C VAL A 322 17.15 -0.23 -11.61
N MET A 323 17.71 -1.37 -12.01
CA MET A 323 18.62 -2.14 -11.14
C MET A 323 19.95 -1.40 -10.90
N ARG A 324 20.56 -0.79 -11.91
CA ARG A 324 21.78 0.03 -11.75
C ARG A 324 21.54 1.21 -10.80
N SER A 325 20.45 1.95 -11.02
CA SER A 325 20.05 3.08 -10.19
C SER A 325 19.76 2.66 -8.74
N LYS A 326 19.08 1.52 -8.53
CA LYS A 326 18.81 0.97 -7.19
C LYS A 326 20.10 0.65 -6.44
N MET A 327 21.06 -0.02 -7.09
CA MET A 327 22.36 -0.33 -6.47
C MET A 327 23.15 0.94 -6.11
N ALA A 328 23.11 1.98 -6.96
CA ALA A 328 23.76 3.26 -6.67
C ALA A 328 23.16 3.94 -5.42
N VAL A 329 21.82 3.96 -5.30
CA VAL A 329 21.12 4.51 -4.12
C VAL A 329 21.38 3.67 -2.86
N GLU A 330 21.45 2.34 -2.97
CA GLU A 330 21.80 1.47 -1.83
C GLU A 330 23.24 1.71 -1.34
N GLN A 331 24.17 1.94 -2.26
CA GLN A 331 25.55 2.28 -1.93
C GLN A 331 25.66 3.68 -1.30
N GLU A 332 24.94 4.68 -1.82
CA GLU A 332 24.87 6.02 -1.22
C GLU A 332 24.29 5.95 0.20
N ALA A 333 23.19 5.21 0.40
CA ALA A 333 22.60 4.99 1.73
C ALA A 333 23.51 4.19 2.68
N ALA A 334 24.42 3.35 2.17
CA ALA A 334 25.45 2.70 2.99
C ALA A 334 26.53 3.71 3.43
N VAL A 335 27.01 4.56 2.53
CA VAL A 335 27.98 5.64 2.84
C VAL A 335 27.36 6.65 3.82
N SER A 336 26.12 7.09 3.60
CA SER A 336 25.44 8.02 4.51
C SER A 336 25.23 7.45 5.91
N ARG A 337 25.01 6.13 6.05
CA ARG A 337 24.94 5.46 7.36
C ARG A 337 26.29 5.45 8.07
N ALA A 338 27.37 5.08 7.37
CA ALA A 338 28.72 5.10 7.94
C ALA A 338 29.11 6.52 8.43
N VAL A 339 28.85 7.55 7.62
CA VAL A 339 29.06 8.95 8.04
C VAL A 339 28.18 9.34 9.25
N GLY A 340 26.95 8.84 9.32
CA GLY A 340 26.08 9.02 10.48
C GLY A 340 26.62 8.36 11.75
N GLU A 341 27.17 7.15 11.64
CA GLU A 341 27.82 6.42 12.74
C GLU A 341 29.09 7.14 13.22
N ASP A 342 29.93 7.64 12.31
CA ASP A 342 31.11 8.46 12.62
C ASP A 342 30.73 9.76 13.36
N LEU A 343 29.67 10.45 12.92
CA LEU A 343 29.17 11.65 13.59
C LEU A 343 28.61 11.35 14.99
N ILE A 344 27.94 10.22 15.18
CA ILE A 344 27.47 9.76 16.51
C ILE A 344 28.67 9.45 17.42
N ALA A 345 29.74 8.84 16.90
CA ALA A 345 30.96 8.59 17.64
C ALA A 345 31.66 9.90 18.06
N GLN A 346 31.78 10.87 17.15
CA GLN A 346 32.33 12.20 17.46
C GLN A 346 31.50 12.95 18.51
N LEU A 347 30.16 12.89 18.43
CA LEU A 347 29.27 13.50 19.41
C LEU A 347 29.37 12.83 20.79
N SER A 348 29.57 11.52 20.85
CA SER A 348 29.75 10.82 22.14
C SER A 348 31.10 11.16 22.78
N TYR A 349 32.16 11.28 21.98
CA TYR A 349 33.48 11.74 22.43
C TYR A 349 33.46 13.18 22.97
N LEU A 350 32.93 14.14 22.20
CA LEU A 350 32.81 15.54 22.63
C LEU A 350 31.93 15.70 23.87
N ARG A 351 30.89 14.85 24.02
CA ARG A 351 30.07 14.82 25.24
C ARG A 351 30.86 14.32 26.44
N GLN A 352 31.73 13.31 26.26
CA GLN A 352 32.61 12.82 27.32
C GLN A 352 33.63 13.88 27.75
N GLU A 353 34.27 14.58 26.82
CA GLU A 353 35.16 15.71 27.14
C GLU A 353 34.42 16.85 27.87
N LEU A 354 33.19 17.15 27.45
CA LEU A 354 32.33 18.14 28.11
C LEU A 354 31.97 17.72 29.55
N ASP A 355 31.73 16.44 29.80
CA ASP A 355 31.39 15.96 31.15
C ASP A 355 32.65 15.88 32.05
N GLN A 356 33.82 15.54 31.49
CA GLN A 356 35.12 15.62 32.18
C GLN A 356 35.50 17.06 32.55
N THR A 357 35.33 18.02 31.64
CA THR A 357 35.63 19.44 31.92
C THR A 357 34.69 20.03 32.99
N LYS A 358 33.41 19.61 33.05
CA LYS A 358 32.52 19.95 34.17
C LYS A 358 33.02 19.41 35.50
N GLU A 359 33.50 18.17 35.55
CA GLU A 359 34.04 17.57 36.77
C GLU A 359 35.26 18.34 37.29
N VAL A 360 36.18 18.72 36.40
CA VAL A 360 37.33 19.57 36.74
C VAL A 360 36.90 20.96 37.22
N ILE A 361 35.87 21.56 36.61
CA ILE A 361 35.30 22.85 37.07
C ILE A 361 34.74 22.74 38.49
N LEU A 362 33.97 21.68 38.79
CA LEU A 362 33.43 21.43 40.13
C LEU A 362 34.55 21.22 41.16
N GLU A 363 35.61 20.49 40.81
CA GLU A 363 36.77 20.33 41.69
C GLU A 363 37.47 21.68 41.96
N LEU A 364 37.64 22.52 40.94
CA LEU A 364 38.19 23.87 41.08
C LEU A 364 37.29 24.80 41.91
N GLU A 365 35.96 24.71 41.77
CA GLU A 365 35.00 25.47 42.57
C GLU A 365 35.09 25.08 44.06
N THR A 366 35.19 23.79 44.38
CA THR A 366 35.40 23.37 45.78
C THR A 366 36.75 23.83 46.33
N LYS A 367 37.83 23.79 45.53
CA LYS A 367 39.15 24.33 45.90
C LYS A 367 39.11 25.85 46.12
N LEU A 368 38.35 26.60 45.32
CA LEU A 368 38.14 28.03 45.50
C LEU A 368 37.41 28.31 46.82
N ARG A 369 36.29 27.63 47.07
CA ARG A 369 35.51 27.75 48.31
C ARG A 369 36.34 27.40 49.57
N LEU A 370 37.24 26.42 49.48
CA LEU A 370 38.20 26.13 50.56
C LEU A 370 39.18 27.30 50.78
N LYS A 371 39.71 27.92 49.72
CA LYS A 371 40.57 29.11 49.84
C LYS A 371 39.82 30.31 50.44
N GLU A 372 38.55 30.52 50.08
CA GLU A 372 37.69 31.55 50.67
C GLU A 372 37.46 31.31 52.18
N ASN A 373 37.20 30.07 52.58
CA ASN A 373 37.08 29.67 53.98
C ASN A 373 38.40 29.88 54.76
N VAL A 374 39.55 29.58 54.15
CA VAL A 374 40.87 29.83 54.76
C VAL A 374 41.14 31.34 54.88
N ALA A 375 40.79 32.13 53.87
CA ALA A 375 40.95 33.59 53.90
C ALA A 375 40.08 34.23 55.00
N THR A 376 38.82 33.82 55.13
CA THR A 376 37.91 34.30 56.19
C THR A 376 38.39 33.89 57.58
N ALA A 377 38.89 32.66 57.76
CA ALA A 377 39.52 32.23 59.00
C ALA A 377 40.79 33.05 59.34
N ALA A 378 41.66 33.31 58.36
CA ALA A 378 42.87 34.11 58.54
C ALA A 378 42.56 35.57 58.92
N MET A 379 41.52 36.17 58.32
CA MET A 379 41.00 37.48 58.73
C MET A 379 40.50 37.45 60.19
N GLY A 380 39.75 36.42 60.58
CA GLY A 380 39.31 36.25 61.97
C GLY A 380 40.46 36.13 62.99
N VAL A 381 41.53 35.41 62.62
CA VAL A 381 42.76 35.32 63.45
C VAL A 381 43.48 36.66 63.55
N LYS A 382 43.57 37.43 62.46
CA LYS A 382 44.14 38.79 62.45
C LYS A 382 43.34 39.73 63.36
N ASP A 383 42.01 39.74 63.25
CA ASP A 383 41.15 40.55 64.10
C ASP A 383 41.28 40.19 65.59
N ALA A 384 41.46 38.90 65.90
CA ALA A 384 41.69 38.43 67.26
C ALA A 384 43.08 38.82 67.79
N SER A 385 44.13 38.74 66.96
CA SER A 385 45.49 39.12 67.35
C SER A 385 45.62 40.65 67.52
N GLU A 386 44.99 41.46 66.66
CA GLU A 386 44.90 42.91 66.85
C GLU A 386 44.19 43.30 68.15
N LYS A 387 43.08 42.63 68.50
CA LYS A 387 42.39 42.83 69.79
C LYS A 387 43.30 42.45 70.97
N SER A 388 44.02 41.34 70.86
CA SER A 388 44.97 40.88 71.89
C SER A 388 46.12 41.88 72.07
N LEU A 389 46.69 42.39 70.97
CA LEU A 389 47.75 43.40 70.98
C LEU A 389 47.29 44.70 71.66
N ARG A 390 46.12 45.23 71.28
CA ARG A 390 45.55 46.43 71.94
C ARG A 390 45.33 46.24 73.45
N LEU A 391 44.95 45.04 73.89
CA LEU A 391 44.83 44.71 75.32
C LEU A 391 46.21 44.61 76.01
N ALA A 392 47.24 44.11 75.32
CA ALA A 392 48.60 44.10 75.83
C ALA A 392 49.16 45.53 75.95
N ASP A 393 48.97 46.38 74.94
CA ASP A 393 49.41 47.79 74.96
C ASP A 393 48.73 48.59 76.08
N LEU A 394 47.44 48.37 76.34
CA LEU A 394 46.71 48.97 77.45
C LEU A 394 47.20 48.47 78.83
N ARG A 395 47.64 47.22 78.94
CA ARG A 395 48.28 46.70 80.17
C ARG A 395 49.67 47.31 80.34
N ASN A 396 50.45 47.40 79.27
CA ASN A 396 51.78 47.98 79.26
C ASN A 396 51.75 49.49 79.57
N SER A 397 50.75 50.24 79.08
CA SER A 397 50.63 51.67 79.42
C SER A 397 50.36 51.87 80.91
N LYS A 398 49.43 51.10 81.49
CA LYS A 398 49.19 51.09 82.94
C LYS A 398 50.45 50.69 83.71
N GLN A 399 51.16 49.65 83.30
CA GLN A 399 52.40 49.25 83.96
C GLN A 399 53.48 50.34 83.89
N ARG A 400 53.57 51.10 82.79
CA ARG A 400 54.45 52.27 82.69
C ARG A 400 54.03 53.39 83.64
N GLU A 401 52.74 53.77 83.69
CA GLU A 401 52.21 54.75 84.65
C GLU A 401 52.58 54.36 86.10
N TRP A 402 52.37 53.10 86.49
CA TRP A 402 52.74 52.59 87.81
C TRP A 402 54.26 52.63 88.07
N LEU A 403 55.09 52.36 87.07
CA LEU A 403 56.56 52.46 87.18
C LEU A 403 57.04 53.91 87.25
N GLU A 404 56.41 54.83 86.53
CA GLU A 404 56.68 56.27 86.60
C GLU A 404 56.31 56.83 87.98
N ASP A 405 55.16 56.45 88.55
CA ASP A 405 54.77 56.87 89.89
C ASP A 405 55.68 56.26 90.98
N LEU A 406 56.13 55.01 90.83
CA LEU A 406 57.16 54.42 91.70
C LEU A 406 58.52 55.13 91.55
N SER A 407 58.87 55.56 90.34
CA SER A 407 60.11 56.30 90.08
C SER A 407 60.07 57.70 90.69
N ARG A 408 58.95 58.43 90.55
CA ARG A 408 58.71 59.70 91.26
C ARG A 408 58.75 59.55 92.78
N GLN A 409 58.20 58.45 93.31
CA GLN A 409 58.32 58.14 94.74
C GLN A 409 59.78 57.95 95.15
N LEU A 410 60.56 57.16 94.39
CA LEU A 410 61.98 56.93 94.63
C LEU A 410 62.79 58.22 94.55
N GLU A 411 62.59 59.04 93.52
CA GLU A 411 63.21 60.37 93.38
C GLU A 411 62.88 61.25 94.59
N SER A 412 61.62 61.26 95.05
CA SER A 412 61.22 62.01 96.24
C SER A 412 61.89 61.51 97.55
N VAL A 413 62.27 60.23 97.62
CA VAL A 413 63.03 59.66 98.74
C VAL A 413 64.51 60.02 98.61
N MET A 414 65.11 59.82 97.43
CA MET A 414 66.49 60.21 97.16
C MET A 414 66.75 61.71 97.38
N GLN A 415 65.77 62.56 97.05
CA GLN A 415 65.85 64.01 97.27
C GLN A 415 65.73 64.39 98.75
N LYS A 416 65.01 63.59 99.57
CA LYS A 416 65.01 63.71 101.05
C LYS A 416 66.31 63.18 101.65
N ASP A 417 66.87 62.09 101.11
CA ASP A 417 68.15 61.54 101.55
C ASP A 417 69.33 62.48 101.22
N LEU A 418 69.28 63.17 100.07
CA LEU A 418 70.23 64.24 99.70
C LEU A 418 70.16 65.46 100.64
N GLN A 419 69.00 65.73 101.24
CA GLN A 419 68.87 66.77 102.27
C GLN A 419 69.35 66.31 103.66
N ASN A 420 69.37 65.00 103.93
CA ASN A 420 69.87 64.41 105.18
C ASN A 420 71.34 64.01 105.10
N GLN A 421 72.24 65.00 105.16
CA GLN A 421 73.67 64.72 105.36
C GLN A 421 73.95 64.10 106.74
N ASN A 422 74.11 62.77 106.82
CA ASN A 422 75.24 62.16 107.55
C ASN A 422 75.41 60.64 107.32
N LYS A 423 76.66 60.27 107.00
CA LYS A 423 77.31 58.97 107.26
C LYS A 423 76.83 57.72 106.50
N GLN A 424 77.67 57.41 105.50
CA GLN A 424 78.49 56.19 105.41
C GLN A 424 78.07 55.02 104.50
N ARG A 425 79.05 54.71 103.62
CA ARG A 425 79.43 53.41 103.05
C ARG A 425 78.55 52.83 101.95
N TYR A 426 79.07 53.01 100.73
CA TYR A 426 78.94 52.07 99.62
C TYR A 426 78.85 50.61 100.11
N SER A 427 77.70 49.98 99.84
CA SER A 427 77.55 48.53 99.87
C SER A 427 77.23 48.10 98.45
N CYS A 428 78.23 47.55 97.77
CA CYS A 428 78.05 46.89 96.48
C CYS A 428 76.96 45.80 96.60
N TRP A 429 76.04 45.74 95.64
CA TRP A 429 75.03 44.68 95.58
C TRP A 429 75.10 43.88 94.27
N PRO A 430 74.82 42.56 94.30
CA PRO A 430 75.46 41.63 93.36
C PRO A 430 74.53 41.17 92.24
N TRP A 431 75.10 40.98 91.03
CA TRP A 431 74.40 40.50 89.84
C TRP A 431 74.18 38.98 89.80
N GLN A 432 73.68 38.40 90.90
CA GLN A 432 73.32 36.98 90.98
C GLN A 432 71.96 36.85 91.69
N TRP A 433 71.21 35.80 91.37
CA TRP A 433 69.84 35.51 91.85
C TRP A 433 68.65 36.17 91.11
N ARG A 434 68.57 36.00 89.79
CA ARG A 434 67.43 35.29 89.17
C ARG A 434 67.96 34.37 88.06
N GLY A 435 67.59 33.09 88.11
CA GLY A 435 68.28 32.03 87.39
C GLY A 435 68.08 32.06 85.87
N LEU A 436 69.15 32.36 85.14
CA LEU A 436 69.35 31.88 83.78
C LEU A 436 69.82 30.43 83.84
N ASN A 437 68.90 29.47 83.68
CA ASN A 437 69.27 28.10 83.34
C ASN A 437 69.31 27.99 81.80
N PHE A 438 70.51 27.94 81.25
CA PHE A 438 70.77 27.46 79.90
C PHE A 438 71.28 26.00 79.97
N VAL A 439 71.25 25.27 78.86
CA VAL A 439 71.38 23.79 78.76
C VAL A 439 70.12 23.06 79.28
N GLY A 440 69.53 22.05 78.61
CA GLY A 440 69.89 21.39 77.35
C GLY A 440 69.68 19.86 77.46
N TYR A 441 68.64 19.34 76.80
CA TYR A 441 68.31 17.91 76.59
C TYR A 441 68.29 16.92 77.78
N HIS A 442 67.11 16.39 78.11
CA HIS A 442 66.88 14.93 77.94
C HIS A 442 65.40 14.51 77.91
N LEU A 443 65.15 13.37 77.26
CA LEU A 443 63.88 12.63 77.08
C LEU A 443 63.06 12.44 78.37
N SER A 444 61.72 12.60 78.29
CA SER A 444 60.76 11.47 78.23
C SER A 444 59.29 11.87 78.45
N ASN A 445 58.40 11.32 77.61
CA ASN A 445 57.00 10.95 77.88
C ASN A 445 56.27 11.52 79.11
N ILE A 446 55.15 12.22 78.88
CA ILE A 446 53.78 11.67 79.04
C ILE A 446 52.74 12.65 78.45
N GLN A 447 52.15 12.24 77.33
CA GLN A 447 50.70 12.21 77.09
C GLN A 447 49.87 13.51 77.25
N GLN A 448 49.66 14.22 76.14
CA GLN A 448 48.40 14.93 75.90
C GLN A 448 47.91 14.72 74.47
N GLN A 449 46.60 14.61 74.31
CA GLN A 449 45.92 14.14 73.10
C GLN A 449 45.68 15.27 72.08
N ASN A 450 45.43 14.85 70.83
CA ASN A 450 44.71 15.59 69.79
C ASN A 450 45.42 16.82 69.17
N ALA A 451 46.28 16.56 68.18
CA ALA A 451 46.44 17.44 67.02
C ALA A 451 46.72 16.59 65.77
N THR A 452 45.68 16.33 64.98
CA THR A 452 45.78 15.56 63.72
C THR A 452 46.43 16.44 62.65
N HIS A 453 47.75 16.33 62.50
CA HIS A 453 48.45 16.94 61.37
C HIS A 453 48.36 16.02 60.15
N THR A 454 47.70 16.51 59.11
CA THR A 454 47.73 15.94 57.76
C THR A 454 49.09 16.18 57.13
N GLU A 455 49.89 15.14 56.97
CA GLU A 455 51.02 15.16 56.03
C GLU A 455 50.63 14.47 54.73
N LEU A 456 50.90 15.15 53.62
CA LEU A 456 50.75 14.63 52.27
C LEU A 456 51.88 13.64 51.99
N SER A 457 51.55 12.48 51.45
CA SER A 457 52.49 11.63 50.73
C SER A 457 51.76 10.86 49.64
N GLU A 458 52.39 10.81 48.49
CA GLU A 458 51.88 10.24 47.24
C GLU A 458 51.69 8.71 47.33
N PRO A 459 50.98 8.13 46.36
CA PRO A 459 51.56 6.98 45.68
C PRO A 459 51.73 7.24 44.18
N LEU A 460 52.87 6.78 43.66
CA LEU A 460 53.04 6.46 42.25
C LEU A 460 52.48 5.05 41.97
N ILE A 461 51.84 4.91 40.79
CA ILE A 461 51.20 3.71 40.21
C ILE A 461 49.79 3.43 40.75
#